data_AF-A0A319CM10-F1
#
_entry.id   AF-A0A319CM10-F1
#
_cell.length_a   1.000
_cell.length_b   1.000
_cell.length_c   1.000
_cell.angle_alpha   90.00
_cell.angle_beta   90.00
_cell.angle_gamma   90.00
#
_symmetry.space_group_name_H-M   'P 1'
#
loop_
_entity.id
_entity.type
_entity.pdbx_description
1 polymer ?
#
loop_
_entity_poly.entity_id
_entity_poly.type
_entity_poly.pdbx_seq_one_letter_code
_entity_poly.pdbx_strand_id
1 'polypeptide(L)'
;MTTPPILRLIPAVTPKSRVASQLPRRYSLQITCNVKPNASNNREGIVDVSADRVSVCVAALPRNGEANAAVSRIVAQAFKVPKSDVEVIRGLKSRDKTLSIANLEIGSQSEDEYIQQALERLRKALI
;
A
#
# COMPACT_ATOMS: atom_id res chain seq x y z
N MET A 1 -4.97 -16.07 14.88
CA MET A 1 -3.98 -16.05 13.77
C MET A 1 -3.88 -14.60 13.35
N THR A 2 -2.78 -13.97 13.75
CA THR A 2 -2.61 -12.51 13.86
C THR A 2 -2.44 -11.90 12.48
N THR A 3 -3.38 -11.05 12.05
CA THR A 3 -3.23 -10.26 10.81
C THR A 3 -1.88 -9.54 10.86
N PRO A 4 -0.97 -9.75 9.89
CA PRO A 4 0.33 -9.12 9.96
C PRO A 4 0.16 -7.59 9.84
N PRO A 5 0.82 -6.78 10.69
CA PRO A 5 0.57 -5.34 10.81
C PRO A 5 0.95 -4.53 9.55
N ILE A 6 1.48 -5.18 8.52
CA ILE A 6 1.88 -4.56 7.25
C ILE A 6 0.73 -4.05 6.41
N LEU A 7 -0.38 -4.79 6.38
CA LEU A 7 -1.49 -4.58 5.47
C LEU A 7 -2.77 -4.52 6.30
N ARG A 8 -3.34 -3.33 6.40
CA ARG A 8 -4.59 -3.12 7.12
C ARG A 8 -5.67 -2.74 6.14
N LEU A 9 -6.63 -3.62 5.94
CA LEU A 9 -7.80 -3.35 5.14
C LEU A 9 -8.87 -2.65 5.99
N ILE A 10 -9.40 -1.53 5.51
CA ILE A 10 -10.41 -0.73 6.21
C ILE A 10 -11.60 -0.54 5.26
N PRO A 11 -12.80 -1.01 5.61
CA PRO A 11 -14.00 -0.75 4.82
C PRO A 11 -14.36 0.74 4.86
N ALA A 12 -14.66 1.33 3.71
CA ALA A 12 -15.02 2.74 3.58
C ALA A 12 -16.49 3.04 3.94
N VAL A 13 -17.21 2.10 4.59
CA VAL A 13 -18.65 2.22 4.85
C VAL A 13 -19.02 1.88 6.29
N THR A 14 -19.60 2.84 7.00
CA THR A 14 -20.47 2.62 8.15
C THR A 14 -21.85 2.20 7.64
N PRO A 15 -22.39 1.03 8.02
CA PRO A 15 -23.71 0.61 7.55
C PRO A 15 -24.78 1.42 8.28
N LYS A 16 -25.41 2.38 7.59
CA LYS A 16 -26.68 2.99 8.03
C LYS A 16 -27.72 2.94 6.91
N SER A 17 -28.03 1.75 6.39
CA SER A 17 -29.32 1.51 5.74
C SER A 17 -29.54 0.02 5.47
N ARG A 18 -30.78 -0.44 5.63
CA ARG A 18 -31.24 -1.84 5.44
C ARG A 18 -31.29 -2.27 3.95
N VAL A 19 -30.67 -1.51 3.06
CA VAL A 19 -30.68 -1.70 1.59
C VAL A 19 -29.23 -1.73 1.10
N ALA A 20 -28.46 -2.74 1.52
CA ALA A 20 -26.99 -2.78 1.39
C ALA A 20 -26.46 -3.96 0.57
N SER A 21 -27.22 -4.45 -0.42
CA SER A 21 -26.84 -5.62 -1.22
C SER A 21 -26.14 -5.28 -2.55
N GLN A 22 -26.02 -4.01 -2.96
CA GLN A 22 -25.58 -3.66 -4.32
C GLN A 22 -24.53 -2.54 -4.44
N LEU A 23 -24.08 -1.90 -3.36
CA LEU A 23 -22.98 -0.94 -3.45
C LEU A 23 -21.64 -1.68 -3.40
N PRO A 24 -20.65 -1.34 -4.24
CA PRO A 24 -19.33 -1.90 -4.12
C PRO A 24 -18.80 -1.55 -2.74
N ARG A 25 -18.44 -2.58 -1.97
CA ARG A 25 -17.74 -2.40 -0.71
C ARG A 25 -16.38 -1.81 -1.06
N ARG A 26 -16.28 -0.48 -1.00
CA ARG A 26 -15.01 0.21 -1.17
C ARG A 26 -14.17 -0.04 0.06
N TYR A 27 -12.94 -0.47 -0.14
CA TYR A 27 -11.97 -0.68 0.91
C TYR A 27 -10.78 0.26 0.74
N SER A 28 -10.12 0.54 1.85
CA SER A 28 -8.86 1.28 1.92
C SER A 28 -7.80 0.37 2.51
N LEU A 29 -6.73 0.09 1.76
CA LEU A 29 -5.62 -0.74 2.20
C LEU A 29 -4.49 0.16 2.69
N GLN A 30 -4.19 0.10 3.99
CA GLN A 30 -3.03 0.75 4.55
C GLN A 30 -1.81 -0.18 4.48
N ILE A 31 -0.70 0.36 3.99
CA ILE A 31 0.56 -0.37 3.78
C ILE A 31 1.65 0.35 4.56
N THR A 32 2.25 -0.35 5.52
CA THR A 32 3.43 0.16 6.23
C THR A 32 4.69 -0.22 5.48
N CYS A 33 5.46 0.79 5.07
CA CYS A 33 6.70 0.61 4.33
C CYS A 33 7.85 1.44 4.91
N ASN A 34 9.07 0.91 4.83
CA ASN A 34 10.30 1.62 5.13
C ASN A 34 10.96 2.07 3.82
N VAL A 35 11.17 3.37 3.70
CA VAL A 35 11.69 4.00 2.50
C VAL A 35 13.17 4.30 2.68
N LYS A 36 13.99 3.73 1.80
CA LYS A 36 15.43 3.97 1.71
C LYS A 36 15.69 4.92 0.54
N PRO A 37 15.83 6.23 0.80
CA PRO A 37 16.14 7.19 -0.25
C PRO A 37 17.59 7.06 -0.71
N ASN A 38 17.94 7.72 -1.82
CA ASN A 38 19.29 7.73 -2.39
C ASN A 38 19.77 6.33 -2.82
N ALA A 39 18.85 5.51 -3.33
CA ALA A 39 19.20 4.27 -3.99
C ALA A 39 19.68 4.55 -5.43
N SER A 40 20.50 3.65 -5.98
CA SER A 40 20.81 3.70 -7.42
C SER A 40 19.53 3.52 -8.23
N ASN A 41 19.44 4.17 -9.39
CA ASN A 41 18.27 4.08 -10.27
C ASN A 41 17.95 2.62 -10.68
N ASN A 42 18.99 1.77 -10.77
CA ASN A 42 18.85 0.35 -11.05
C ASN A 42 18.31 -0.50 -9.87
N ARG A 43 18.21 0.09 -8.67
CA ARG A 43 17.71 -0.53 -7.43
C ARG A 43 16.45 0.18 -6.91
N GLU A 44 15.79 0.97 -7.75
CA GLU A 44 14.51 1.58 -7.40
C GLU A 44 13.38 0.54 -7.47
N GLY A 45 12.73 0.27 -6.34
CA GLY A 45 11.70 -0.75 -6.26
C GLY A 45 11.49 -1.31 -4.85
N ILE A 46 10.71 -2.38 -4.77
CA ILE A 46 10.49 -3.12 -3.52
C ILE A 46 11.66 -4.08 -3.35
N VAL A 47 12.40 -3.93 -2.26
CA VAL A 47 13.64 -4.71 -2.01
C VAL A 47 13.42 -5.83 -1.02
N ASP A 48 12.50 -5.64 -0.07
CA ASP A 48 12.16 -6.67 0.90
C ASP A 48 10.70 -6.54 1.33
N VAL A 49 10.05 -7.68 1.57
CA VAL A 49 8.69 -7.75 2.10
C VAL A 49 8.74 -8.58 3.36
N SER A 50 8.87 -7.91 4.51
CA SER A 50 8.86 -8.54 5.82
C SER A 50 7.43 -8.59 6.38
N ALA A 51 7.19 -9.44 7.39
CA ALA A 51 5.89 -9.57 8.04
C ALA A 51 5.44 -8.31 8.81
N ASP A 52 6.37 -7.39 9.11
CA ASP A 52 6.13 -6.15 9.87
C ASP A 52 6.16 -4.88 9.01
N ARG A 53 6.93 -4.85 7.93
CA ARG A 53 7.04 -3.70 7.01
C ARG A 53 7.56 -4.09 5.62
N VAL A 54 7.20 -3.30 4.61
CA VAL A 54 7.73 -3.43 3.24
C VAL A 54 8.92 -2.48 3.04
N SER A 55 10.10 -2.98 2.69
CA SER A 55 11.25 -2.11 2.38
C SER A 55 11.24 -1.69 0.91
N VAL A 56 11.22 -0.39 0.68
CA VAL A 56 11.20 0.22 -0.65
C VAL A 56 12.43 1.11 -0.82
N CYS A 57 13.19 0.91 -1.88
CA CYS A 57 14.29 1.77 -2.28
C CYS A 57 13.81 2.75 -3.34
N VAL A 58 14.16 4.02 -3.16
CA VAL A 58 13.85 5.07 -4.14
C VAL A 58 15.11 5.82 -4.54
N ALA A 59 15.22 6.13 -5.83
CA ALA A 59 16.32 6.97 -6.32
C ALA A 59 16.15 8.43 -5.88
N ALA A 60 14.91 8.84 -5.63
CA ALA A 60 14.57 10.15 -5.10
C ALA A 60 15.30 10.47 -3.78
N LEU A 61 15.70 11.74 -3.66
CA LEU A 61 16.27 12.29 -2.44
C LEU A 61 15.17 12.50 -1.37
N PRO A 62 15.52 12.50 -0.08
CA PRO A 62 14.58 12.82 1.00
C PRO A 62 14.33 14.34 1.10
N ARG A 63 14.28 15.05 -0.03
CA ARG A 63 14.04 16.50 -0.11
C ARG A 63 12.71 16.75 -0.82
N ASN A 64 11.99 17.81 -0.41
CA ASN A 64 10.76 18.29 -1.05
C ASN A 64 9.66 17.24 -1.34
N GLY A 65 9.61 16.13 -0.59
CA GLY A 65 8.59 15.10 -0.79
C GLY A 65 8.80 14.22 -2.03
N GLU A 66 9.94 14.31 -2.72
CA GLU A 66 10.23 13.47 -3.90
C GLU A 66 10.20 11.97 -3.55
N ALA A 67 10.73 11.60 -2.38
CA ALA A 67 10.61 10.23 -1.88
C ALA A 67 9.15 9.77 -1.70
N ASN A 68 8.22 10.67 -1.34
CA ASN A 68 6.80 10.32 -1.20
C ASN A 68 6.17 10.05 -2.56
N ALA A 69 6.49 10.88 -3.56
CA ALA A 69 6.05 10.71 -4.93
C ALA A 69 6.62 9.43 -5.56
N ALA A 70 7.90 9.13 -5.32
CA ALA A 70 8.53 7.91 -5.81
C ALA A 70 7.91 6.65 -5.20
N VAL A 71 7.71 6.61 -3.88
CA VAL A 71 7.11 5.44 -3.21
C VAL A 71 5.66 5.21 -3.63
N SER A 72 4.85 6.28 -3.67
CA SER A 72 3.47 6.17 -4.16
C SER A 72 3.41 5.64 -5.59
N ARG A 73 4.35 6.06 -6.46
CA ARG A 73 4.48 5.54 -7.82
C ARG A 73 4.88 4.06 -7.88
N ILE A 74 5.82 3.61 -7.05
CA ILE A 74 6.23 2.20 -6.98
C ILE A 74 5.06 1.33 -6.51
N VAL A 75 4.38 1.74 -5.45
CA VAL A 75 3.23 1.02 -4.89
C VAL A 75 2.07 1.00 -5.89
N ALA A 76 1.77 2.14 -6.51
CA ALA A 76 0.74 2.22 -7.55
C ALA A 76 1.00 1.23 -8.70
N GLN A 77 2.25 1.13 -9.16
CA GLN A 77 2.65 0.16 -10.18
C GLN A 77 2.54 -1.29 -9.71
N ALA A 78 2.99 -1.60 -8.49
CA ALA A 78 2.92 -2.95 -7.92
C ALA A 78 1.48 -3.45 -7.78
N PHE A 79 0.55 -2.57 -7.41
CA PHE A 79 -0.87 -2.88 -7.24
C PHE A 79 -1.72 -2.62 -8.48
N LYS A 80 -1.15 -2.04 -9.54
CA LYS A 80 -1.87 -1.58 -10.75
C LYS A 80 -3.05 -0.66 -10.45
N VAL A 81 -2.88 0.21 -9.45
CA VAL A 81 -3.87 1.22 -9.04
C VAL A 81 -3.43 2.60 -9.52
N PRO A 82 -4.36 3.54 -9.76
CA PRO A 82 -3.97 4.89 -10.12
C PRO A 82 -3.27 5.57 -8.94
N LYS A 83 -2.29 6.43 -9.24
CA LYS A 83 -1.58 7.23 -8.22
C LYS A 83 -2.51 8.05 -7.33
N SER A 84 -3.68 8.45 -7.85
CA SER A 84 -4.68 9.23 -7.12
C SER A 84 -5.33 8.44 -5.98
N ASP A 85 -5.33 7.11 -6.06
CA ASP A 85 -5.84 6.25 -4.99
C ASP A 85 -4.78 5.99 -3.92
N VAL A 86 -3.51 6.32 -4.16
CA VAL A 86 -2.38 6.05 -3.26
C VAL A 86 -1.94 7.34 -2.56
N GLU A 87 -2.15 7.42 -1.25
CA GLU A 87 -1.75 8.58 -0.45
C GLU A 87 -0.82 8.18 0.70
N VAL A 88 0.15 9.03 1.05
CA VAL A 88 0.99 8.84 2.24
C VAL A 88 0.31 9.46 3.45
N ILE A 89 -0.33 8.64 4.29
CA ILE A 89 -1.07 9.08 5.48
C ILE A 89 -0.18 9.29 6.71
N ARG A 90 0.98 8.62 6.78
CA ARG A 90 1.96 8.79 7.87
C ARG A 90 3.39 8.73 7.35
N GLY A 91 4.31 9.35 8.08
CA GLY A 91 5.74 9.29 7.78
C GLY A 91 6.22 10.26 6.71
N LEU A 92 5.51 11.38 6.50
CA LEU A 92 5.91 12.41 5.52
C LEU A 92 7.36 12.89 5.70
N LYS A 93 7.81 13.02 6.97
CA LYS A 93 9.18 13.42 7.36
C LYS A 93 10.07 12.26 7.80
N SER A 94 9.57 11.01 7.80
CA SER A 94 10.30 9.83 8.28
C SER A 94 10.60 8.85 7.14
N ARG A 95 11.52 7.92 7.40
CA ARG A 95 11.81 6.77 6.52
C ARG A 95 10.68 5.75 6.59
N ASP A 96 10.12 5.52 7.77
CA ASP A 96 8.92 4.71 7.93
C ASP A 96 7.70 5.51 7.50
N LYS A 97 7.03 5.02 6.46
CA LYS A 97 5.84 5.62 5.86
C LYS A 97 4.68 4.64 5.90
N THR A 98 3.48 5.19 6.02
CA THR A 98 2.25 4.42 5.84
C THR A 98 1.53 4.99 4.64
N LEU A 99 1.37 4.20 3.60
CA LEU A 99 0.51 4.54 2.47
C LEU A 99 -0.89 4.02 2.71
N SER A 100 -1.88 4.68 2.14
CA SER A 100 -3.26 4.24 2.09
C SER A 100 -3.66 4.19 0.63
N ILE A 101 -4.13 3.02 0.20
CA ILE A 101 -4.70 2.79 -1.13
C ILE A 101 -6.21 2.78 -0.98
N ALA A 102 -6.88 3.83 -1.41
CA ALA A 102 -8.33 3.92 -1.38
C ALA A 102 -8.97 3.20 -2.58
N ASN A 103 -10.31 3.13 -2.57
CA ASN A 103 -11.12 2.68 -3.72
C ASN A 103 -10.82 1.25 -4.20
N LEU A 104 -10.44 0.37 -3.26
CA LEU A 104 -10.24 -1.05 -3.57
C LEU A 104 -11.58 -1.79 -3.54
N GLU A 105 -11.92 -2.42 -4.65
CA GLU A 105 -13.10 -3.27 -4.76
C GLU A 105 -12.71 -4.71 -4.51
N ILE A 106 -13.08 -5.22 -3.34
CA ILE A 106 -12.95 -6.62 -3.00
C ILE A 106 -14.33 -7.20 -3.26
N GLY A 107 -14.48 -7.91 -4.40
CA GLY A 107 -15.77 -8.41 -4.86
C GLY A 107 -16.38 -9.43 -3.90
N SER A 108 -16.31 -10.72 -4.25
CA SER A 108 -16.80 -11.81 -3.38
C SER A 108 -15.72 -12.42 -2.48
N GLN A 109 -14.49 -11.90 -2.54
CA GLN A 109 -13.34 -12.45 -1.80
C GLN A 109 -13.34 -11.97 -0.35
N SER A 110 -12.88 -12.82 0.57
CA SER A 110 -12.70 -12.46 1.98
C SER A 110 -11.59 -11.42 2.15
N GLU A 111 -11.69 -10.59 3.18
CA GLU A 111 -10.69 -9.55 3.51
C GLU A 111 -9.30 -10.17 3.69
N ASP A 112 -9.21 -11.29 4.40
CA ASP A 112 -7.97 -12.04 4.61
C ASP A 112 -7.39 -12.56 3.30
N GLU A 113 -8.22 -13.07 2.38
CA GLU A 113 -7.77 -13.61 1.10
C GLU A 113 -7.16 -12.52 0.21
N TYR A 114 -7.81 -11.34 0.19
CA TYR A 114 -7.29 -10.18 -0.52
C TYR A 114 -5.96 -9.70 0.10
N ILE A 115 -5.84 -9.67 1.42
CA ILE A 115 -4.60 -9.30 2.11
C ILE A 115 -3.47 -10.29 1.76
N GLN A 116 -3.75 -11.59 1.77
CA GLN A 116 -2.78 -12.61 1.36
C GLN A 116 -2.36 -12.45 -0.09
N GLN A 117 -3.32 -12.20 -1.00
CA GLN A 117 -3.03 -11.98 -2.41
C GLN A 117 -2.21 -10.70 -2.63
N ALA A 118 -2.54 -9.62 -1.93
CA ALA A 118 -1.80 -8.36 -1.95
C ALA A 118 -0.34 -8.56 -1.49
N LEU A 119 -0.15 -9.31 -0.41
CA LEU A 119 1.17 -9.66 0.10
C LEU A 119 1.98 -10.49 -0.91
N GLU A 120 1.34 -11.49 -1.52
CA GLU A 120 1.99 -12.31 -2.54
C GLU A 120 2.37 -11.48 -3.77
N ARG A 121 1.53 -10.54 -4.19
CA ARG A 121 1.85 -9.59 -5.28
C ARG A 121 3.06 -8.75 -4.94
N LEU A 122 3.14 -8.21 -3.73
CA LEU A 122 4.30 -7.46 -3.26
C LEU A 122 5.58 -8.32 -3.30
N ARG A 123 5.48 -9.57 -2.85
CA ARG A 123 6.61 -10.51 -2.86
C ARG A 123 7.04 -10.88 -4.28
N LYS A 124 6.11 -10.96 -5.23
CA LYS A 124 6.40 -11.16 -6.66
C LYS A 124 6.96 -9.91 -7.34
N ALA A 125 6.73 -8.74 -6.77
CA ALA A 125 7.22 -7.44 -7.27
C ALA A 125 8.58 -7.05 -6.66
N LEU A 126 9.28 -7.98 -6.01
CA LEU A 126 10.66 -7.81 -5.56
C LEU A 126 11.60 -7.69 -6.78
N ILE A 127 12.52 -6.73 -6.73
CA ILE A 127 13.56 -6.51 -7.75
C ILE A 127 14.89 -7.19 -7.40
#